data_AF-A0A0D6EBY9-F1
#
_entry.id   AF-A0A0D6EBY9-F1
#
_cell.length_a   1.000
_cell.length_b   1.000
_cell.length_c   1.000
_cell.angle_alpha   90.00
_cell.angle_beta   90.00
_cell.angle_gamma   90.00
#
_symmetry.space_group_name_H-M   'P 1'
#
loop_
_entity.id
_entity.type
_entity.pdbx_description
1 polymer ?
#
loop_
_entity_poly.entity_id
_entity_poly.type
_entity_poly.pdbx_seq_one_letter_code
_entity_poly.pdbx_strand_id
1 'polypeptide(L)'
;MNQPATTTQQTDRNSNEGQTMETAQLEAQAPAKGGKAPGRSLTYFDAPYIASCISEEDLRENVEKGLKRYLTRRRKLTEVCNELDRLKKTLSALEQQGEEADGEWKQSFLKGFGKQTKSMRDKVKQKTQAKLEAEQIKEMIELLEPQAQWIKMYTYLARNALVDNKSRLIDLVTHNRLIEAVDELSRNTECMAKLGEVVKYLFERIETDTCNDHAYMATLGIDAWKQKGAAYKAVMNYEDTAQLNREVSRRQMSALGDLFLSRIPVDHKRIKLPGTEIPERLPFEDYKDGGYYSPIRFPRELKELEEKMGFVPSLDELDSDDTAA
;
A
#
# COMPACT_ATOMS: atom_id res chain seq x y z
N MET A 1 22.30 64.27 -65.18
CA MET A 1 21.71 65.60 -64.98
C MET A 1 20.79 65.57 -63.76
N ASN A 2 20.47 66.73 -63.20
CA ASN A 2 19.44 66.98 -62.18
C ASN A 2 19.63 66.34 -60.78
N GLN A 3 20.43 67.04 -59.95
CA GLN A 3 20.00 67.42 -58.59
C GLN A 3 19.14 68.73 -58.70
N PRO A 4 18.67 69.40 -57.61
CA PRO A 4 18.56 69.03 -56.18
C PRO A 4 17.14 69.29 -55.59
N ALA A 5 17.07 69.30 -54.25
CA ALA A 5 16.35 70.29 -53.41
C ALA A 5 14.90 70.01 -52.92
N THR A 6 14.43 70.50 -51.75
CA THR A 6 15.01 70.83 -50.41
C THR A 6 13.93 71.54 -49.54
N THR A 7 13.70 71.13 -48.27
CA THR A 7 13.23 71.99 -47.12
C THR A 7 11.79 72.60 -47.16
N THR A 8 11.04 72.93 -46.08
CA THR A 8 10.89 72.59 -44.62
C THR A 8 9.51 73.12 -44.15
N GLN A 9 8.98 73.07 -42.91
CA GLN A 9 9.41 72.61 -41.55
C GLN A 9 8.16 71.93 -40.90
N GLN A 10 7.66 72.02 -39.64
CA GLN A 10 7.94 72.56 -38.28
C GLN A 10 6.96 71.79 -37.32
N THR A 11 6.94 71.77 -35.97
CA THR A 11 7.65 72.30 -34.77
C THR A 11 7.28 71.29 -33.63
N ASP A 12 7.92 71.12 -32.47
CA ASP A 12 9.13 71.66 -31.83
C ASP A 12 9.71 70.60 -30.84
N ARG A 13 10.62 71.04 -29.96
CA ARG A 13 10.86 70.63 -28.55
C ARG A 13 9.72 69.85 -27.83
N ASN A 14 10.00 68.99 -26.84
CA ASN A 14 11.07 69.11 -25.83
C ASN A 14 11.50 67.75 -25.22
N SER A 15 12.58 67.75 -24.42
CA SER A 15 13.06 66.56 -23.67
C SER A 15 12.61 66.57 -22.20
N ASN A 16 12.35 65.38 -21.64
CA ASN A 16 12.69 64.90 -20.28
C ASN A 16 12.18 63.44 -20.13
N GLU A 17 12.93 62.49 -19.56
CA GLU A 17 13.18 62.24 -18.12
C GLU A 17 11.92 61.92 -17.29
N GLY A 18 11.97 60.85 -16.49
CA GLY A 18 10.95 60.52 -15.48
C GLY A 18 10.17 59.21 -15.71
N GLN A 19 10.79 58.06 -15.44
CA GLN A 19 10.03 56.84 -15.14
C GLN A 19 9.57 56.86 -13.67
N THR A 20 8.27 56.93 -13.41
CA THR A 20 7.70 56.53 -12.11
C THR A 20 6.26 56.04 -12.24
N MET A 21 6.06 54.81 -11.77
CA MET A 21 4.83 54.16 -11.25
C MET A 21 3.47 54.83 -11.46
N GLU A 22 2.53 54.05 -12.00
CA GLU A 22 1.17 53.96 -11.45
C GLU A 22 0.85 52.48 -11.17
N THR A 23 0.29 52.17 -10.01
CA THR A 23 0.15 50.80 -9.49
C THR A 23 -1.23 50.21 -9.76
N ALA A 24 -1.30 49.18 -10.61
CA ALA A 24 -2.46 48.29 -10.71
C ALA A 24 -2.34 47.14 -9.70
N GLN A 25 -3.48 46.69 -9.16
CA GLN A 25 -3.53 45.80 -8.00
C GLN A 25 -3.30 44.32 -8.35
N LEU A 26 -2.64 43.60 -7.43
CA LEU A 26 -2.57 42.13 -7.42
C LEU A 26 -3.89 41.55 -6.93
N GLU A 27 -4.79 41.18 -7.85
CA GLU A 27 -5.84 40.20 -7.53
C GLU A 27 -5.23 38.80 -7.43
N ALA A 28 -5.37 38.16 -6.27
CA ALA A 28 -4.81 36.85 -6.01
C ALA A 28 -5.60 35.75 -6.72
N GLN A 29 -5.16 35.37 -7.93
CA GLN A 29 -5.69 34.17 -8.58
C GLN A 29 -5.34 32.92 -7.76
N ALA A 30 -6.37 32.15 -7.42
CA ALA A 30 -6.21 30.89 -6.69
C ALA A 30 -5.37 29.87 -7.51
N PRO A 31 -4.60 28.99 -6.85
CA PRO A 31 -3.77 28.01 -7.55
C PRO A 31 -4.62 27.09 -8.43
N ALA A 32 -4.30 27.04 -9.73
CA ALA A 32 -5.01 26.20 -10.68
C ALA A 32 -4.87 24.71 -10.33
N LYS A 33 -5.99 24.00 -10.27
CA LYS A 33 -6.02 22.58 -9.90
C LYS A 33 -5.24 21.71 -10.89
N GLY A 34 -4.33 20.89 -10.37
CA GLY A 34 -4.00 19.58 -10.96
C GLY A 34 -3.47 19.57 -12.40
N GLY A 35 -2.64 20.54 -12.79
CA GLY A 35 -1.88 20.43 -14.03
C GLY A 35 -0.90 19.25 -13.95
N LYS A 36 -1.14 18.18 -14.71
CA LYS A 36 -0.19 17.05 -14.81
C LYS A 36 1.16 17.59 -15.29
N ALA A 37 2.20 17.47 -14.47
CA ALA A 37 3.57 17.77 -14.89
C ALA A 37 3.90 16.95 -16.15
N PRO A 38 4.57 17.53 -17.17
CA PRO A 38 4.85 16.83 -18.41
C PRO A 38 5.76 15.63 -18.12
N GLY A 39 5.23 14.43 -18.35
CA GLY A 39 5.83 13.16 -17.92
C GLY A 39 7.21 12.93 -18.52
N ARG A 40 8.26 13.30 -17.79
CA ARG A 40 9.64 12.93 -18.09
C ARG A 40 9.78 11.43 -17.82
N SER A 41 9.68 10.63 -18.89
CA SER A 41 9.92 9.18 -18.83
C SER A 41 11.31 8.93 -18.24
N LEU A 42 11.36 8.29 -17.08
CA LEU A 42 12.58 7.92 -16.38
C LEU A 42 13.10 6.61 -16.97
N THR A 43 14.08 6.70 -17.86
CA THR A 43 14.58 5.60 -18.71
C THR A 43 15.09 4.35 -17.96
N TYR A 44 15.26 4.43 -16.64
CA TYR A 44 15.75 3.35 -15.77
C TYR A 44 14.83 3.04 -14.57
N PHE A 45 13.67 3.69 -14.47
CA PHE A 45 12.70 3.47 -13.38
C PHE A 45 11.30 3.90 -13.82
N ASP A 46 10.41 2.95 -14.09
CA ASP A 46 9.02 3.29 -14.36
C ASP A 46 8.38 3.97 -13.14
N ALA A 47 7.68 5.09 -13.36
CA ALA A 47 6.88 5.71 -12.32
C ALA A 47 5.85 4.70 -11.78
N PRO A 48 5.55 4.67 -10.47
CA PRO A 48 4.60 3.72 -9.90
C PRO A 48 3.29 3.76 -10.68
N TYR A 49 2.89 2.63 -11.29
CA TYR A 49 1.73 2.55 -12.20
C TYR A 49 0.49 3.29 -11.68
N ILE A 50 0.28 3.18 -10.36
CA ILE A 50 -0.80 3.83 -9.62
C ILE A 50 -0.87 5.37 -9.78
N ALA A 51 0.26 6.06 -9.93
CA ALA A 51 0.33 7.51 -10.13
C ALA A 51 -0.30 7.98 -11.45
N SER A 52 -0.55 7.05 -12.39
CA SER A 52 -1.30 7.32 -13.62
C SER A 52 -2.81 7.05 -13.51
N CYS A 53 -3.26 6.36 -12.44
CA CYS A 53 -4.59 5.74 -12.35
C CYS A 53 -5.52 6.28 -11.25
N ILE A 54 -4.99 6.85 -10.17
CA ILE A 54 -5.77 7.27 -8.99
C ILE A 54 -5.08 8.45 -8.28
N SER A 55 -5.84 9.34 -7.63
CA SER A 55 -5.26 10.44 -6.84
C SER A 55 -4.75 9.97 -5.48
N GLU A 56 -4.01 10.83 -4.77
CA GLU A 56 -3.62 10.54 -3.39
C GLU A 56 -4.84 10.58 -2.45
N GLU A 57 -5.78 11.48 -2.71
CA GLU A 57 -7.03 11.68 -1.99
C GLU A 57 -7.94 10.44 -2.07
N ASP A 58 -8.22 9.94 -3.28
CA ASP A 58 -9.01 8.72 -3.49
C ASP A 58 -8.34 7.52 -2.79
N LEU A 59 -7.01 7.44 -2.82
CA LEU A 59 -6.26 6.32 -2.24
C LEU A 59 -6.21 6.39 -0.71
N ARG A 60 -6.19 7.60 -0.13
CA ARG A 60 -6.40 7.83 1.31
C ARG A 60 -7.80 7.41 1.74
N GLU A 61 -8.83 7.82 1.00
CA GLU A 61 -10.22 7.42 1.25
C GLU A 61 -10.41 5.89 1.16
N ASN A 62 -9.74 5.23 0.21
CA ASN A 62 -9.72 3.76 0.08
C ASN A 62 -8.97 3.05 1.23
N VAL A 63 -7.96 3.68 1.84
CA VAL A 63 -7.32 3.19 3.08
C VAL A 63 -8.25 3.37 4.27
N GLU A 64 -8.96 4.50 4.39
CA GLU A 64 -9.92 4.76 5.46
C GLU A 64 -11.13 3.81 5.41
N LYS A 65 -11.77 3.67 4.23
CA LYS A 65 -12.83 2.68 3.97
C LYS A 65 -12.36 1.26 4.28
N GLY A 66 -11.14 0.91 3.86
CA GLY A 66 -10.51 -0.38 4.16
C GLY A 66 -10.29 -0.61 5.66
N LEU A 67 -9.89 0.43 6.40
CA LEU A 67 -9.67 0.39 7.84
C LEU A 67 -10.99 0.24 8.60
N LYS A 68 -12.03 1.03 8.26
CA LYS A 68 -13.36 0.88 8.87
C LYS A 68 -13.87 -0.56 8.68
N ARG A 69 -13.86 -1.05 7.44
CA ARG A 69 -14.30 -2.42 7.10
C ARG A 69 -13.54 -3.50 7.89
N TYR A 70 -12.22 -3.40 7.96
CA TYR A 70 -11.41 -4.33 8.77
C TYR A 70 -11.78 -4.26 10.26
N LEU A 71 -11.99 -3.07 10.82
CA LEU A 71 -12.39 -2.89 12.22
C LEU A 71 -13.77 -3.46 12.53
N THR A 72 -14.77 -3.25 11.67
CA THR A 72 -16.12 -3.82 11.83
C THR A 72 -16.09 -5.35 11.78
N ARG A 73 -15.40 -5.94 10.79
CA ARG A 73 -15.23 -7.41 10.70
C ARG A 73 -14.49 -7.99 11.89
N ARG A 74 -13.43 -7.32 12.35
CA ARG A 74 -12.64 -7.69 13.53
C ARG A 74 -13.45 -7.61 14.84
N ARG A 75 -14.40 -6.66 14.94
CA ARG A 75 -15.37 -6.58 16.05
C ARG A 75 -16.28 -7.81 16.06
N LYS A 76 -17.00 -8.06 14.96
CA LYS A 76 -17.90 -9.22 14.79
C LYS A 76 -17.19 -10.56 14.97
N LEU A 77 -15.94 -10.70 14.49
CA LEU A 77 -15.09 -11.87 14.75
C LEU A 77 -14.84 -12.08 16.24
N THR A 78 -14.51 -11.01 16.97
CA THR A 78 -14.23 -11.07 18.41
C THR A 78 -15.48 -11.45 19.21
N GLU A 79 -16.64 -10.88 18.85
CA GLU A 79 -17.94 -11.18 19.47
C GLU A 79 -18.31 -12.66 19.28
N VAL A 80 -18.27 -13.16 18.05
CA VAL A 80 -18.60 -14.56 17.72
C VAL A 80 -17.59 -15.55 18.32
N CYS A 81 -16.29 -15.25 18.30
CA CYS A 81 -15.30 -16.11 18.95
C CYS A 81 -15.47 -16.16 20.47
N ASN A 82 -15.81 -15.04 21.12
CA ASN A 82 -16.07 -15.00 22.56
C ASN A 82 -17.30 -15.83 22.95
N GLU A 83 -18.39 -15.77 22.16
CA GLU A 83 -19.59 -16.56 22.42
C GLU A 83 -19.36 -18.06 22.16
N LEU A 84 -18.60 -18.44 21.12
CA LEU A 84 -18.16 -19.84 20.94
C LEU A 84 -17.35 -20.35 22.14
N ASP A 85 -16.42 -19.53 22.64
CA ASP A 85 -15.61 -19.86 23.81
C ASP A 85 -16.46 -20.02 25.08
N ARG A 86 -17.54 -19.23 25.19
CA ARG A 86 -18.54 -19.32 26.27
C ARG A 86 -19.39 -20.59 26.13
N LEU A 87 -19.93 -20.87 24.95
CA LEU A 87 -20.73 -22.08 24.68
C LEU A 87 -19.91 -23.35 24.97
N LYS A 88 -18.65 -23.41 24.53
CA LYS A 88 -17.75 -24.54 24.79
C LYS A 88 -17.43 -24.72 26.29
N LYS A 89 -17.33 -23.63 27.06
CA LYS A 89 -17.20 -23.68 28.53
C LYS A 89 -18.50 -24.16 29.21
N THR A 90 -19.65 -23.66 28.76
CA THR A 90 -20.98 -24.10 29.23
C THR A 90 -21.20 -25.58 28.97
N LEU A 91 -20.85 -26.06 27.78
CA LEU A 91 -20.95 -27.48 27.41
C LEU A 91 -20.13 -28.37 28.35
N SER A 92 -18.85 -28.04 28.55
CA SER A 92 -17.96 -28.79 29.46
C SER A 92 -18.51 -28.86 30.89
N ALA A 93 -19.11 -27.77 31.37
CA ALA A 93 -19.74 -27.74 32.69
C ALA A 93 -21.01 -28.60 32.77
N LEU A 94 -21.86 -28.60 31.74
CA LEU A 94 -23.06 -29.45 31.66
C LEU A 94 -22.72 -30.94 31.55
N GLU A 95 -21.67 -31.28 30.78
CA GLU A 95 -21.18 -32.66 30.68
C GLU A 95 -20.63 -33.16 32.02
N GLN A 96 -19.78 -32.37 32.71
CA GLN A 96 -19.31 -32.68 34.06
C GLN A 96 -20.47 -32.85 35.06
N GLN A 97 -21.45 -31.92 35.06
CA GLN A 97 -22.63 -32.01 35.92
C GLN A 97 -23.46 -33.27 35.64
N GLY A 98 -23.53 -33.70 34.39
CA GLY A 98 -24.19 -34.95 33.98
C GLY A 98 -23.47 -36.21 34.48
N GLU A 99 -22.13 -36.22 34.46
CA GLU A 99 -21.31 -37.31 35.01
C GLU A 99 -21.40 -37.38 36.54
N GLU A 100 -21.30 -36.24 37.23
CA GLU A 100 -21.43 -36.16 38.69
C GLU A 100 -22.82 -36.66 39.15
N ALA A 101 -23.90 -36.21 38.51
CA ALA A 101 -25.26 -36.66 38.82
C ALA A 101 -25.46 -38.17 38.57
N ASP A 102 -24.80 -38.74 37.54
CA ASP A 102 -24.83 -40.18 37.26
C ASP A 102 -24.04 -40.99 38.30
N GLY A 103 -22.87 -40.50 38.72
CA GLY A 103 -22.06 -41.10 39.77
C GLY A 103 -22.78 -41.12 41.12
N GLU A 104 -23.34 -39.99 41.54
CA GLU A 104 -24.15 -39.88 42.76
C GLU A 104 -25.40 -40.75 42.71
N TRP A 105 -26.09 -40.83 41.56
CA TRP A 105 -27.25 -41.70 41.39
C TRP A 105 -26.87 -43.18 41.54
N LYS A 106 -25.82 -43.65 40.85
CA LYS A 106 -25.30 -45.02 40.96
C LYS A 106 -24.91 -45.36 42.40
N GLN A 107 -24.16 -44.48 43.05
CA GLN A 107 -23.74 -44.68 44.44
C GLN A 107 -24.94 -44.72 45.40
N SER A 108 -25.95 -43.89 45.17
CA SER A 108 -27.20 -43.87 45.95
C SER A 108 -28.05 -45.12 45.72
N PHE A 109 -28.09 -45.66 44.49
CA PHE A 109 -28.78 -46.92 44.18
C PHE A 109 -28.16 -48.12 44.91
N LEU A 110 -26.82 -48.19 44.93
CA LEU A 110 -26.08 -49.24 45.65
C LEU A 110 -26.25 -49.11 47.16
N LYS A 111 -26.07 -47.90 47.73
CA LYS A 111 -26.31 -47.62 49.16
C LYS A 111 -27.77 -47.88 49.58
N GLY A 112 -28.73 -47.65 48.68
CA GLY A 112 -30.15 -47.91 48.89
C GLY A 112 -30.59 -49.36 48.68
N PHE A 113 -29.65 -50.29 48.42
CA PHE A 113 -29.93 -51.70 48.09
C PHE A 113 -31.00 -51.84 46.99
N GLY A 114 -30.88 -51.04 45.93
CA GLY A 114 -31.78 -51.03 44.76
C GLY A 114 -33.10 -50.27 44.92
N LYS A 115 -33.43 -49.75 46.13
CA LYS A 115 -34.68 -49.01 46.35
C LYS A 115 -34.61 -47.61 45.73
N GLN A 116 -35.52 -47.28 44.80
CA GLN A 116 -35.64 -45.93 44.24
C GLN A 116 -36.19 -44.91 45.24
N THR A 117 -35.30 -44.17 45.89
CA THR A 117 -35.66 -43.00 46.71
C THR A 117 -36.11 -41.81 45.86
N LYS A 118 -36.72 -40.79 46.50
CA LYS A 118 -37.06 -39.52 45.83
C LYS A 118 -35.81 -38.82 45.28
N SER A 119 -34.77 -38.67 46.12
CA SER A 119 -33.48 -38.07 45.75
C SER A 119 -32.86 -38.70 44.50
N MET A 120 -32.93 -40.03 44.35
CA MET A 120 -32.44 -40.72 43.17
C MET A 120 -33.23 -40.41 41.90
N ARG A 121 -34.56 -40.25 41.98
CA ARG A 121 -35.37 -39.79 40.83
C ARG A 121 -35.06 -38.35 40.46
N ASP A 122 -34.82 -37.50 41.45
CA ASP A 122 -34.46 -36.10 41.22
C ASP A 122 -33.04 -35.96 40.62
N LYS A 123 -32.08 -36.83 40.99
CA LYS A 123 -30.76 -36.94 40.33
C LYS A 123 -30.84 -37.45 38.90
N VAL A 124 -31.69 -38.45 38.61
CA VAL A 124 -31.94 -38.89 37.22
C VAL A 124 -32.54 -37.75 36.38
N LYS A 125 -33.47 -36.95 36.93
CA LYS A 125 -33.98 -35.75 36.24
C LYS A 125 -32.88 -34.73 35.97
N GLN A 126 -32.01 -34.44 36.94
CA GLN A 126 -30.87 -33.53 36.75
C GLN A 126 -29.95 -34.01 35.62
N LYS A 127 -29.62 -35.31 35.58
CA LYS A 127 -28.84 -35.92 34.48
C LYS A 127 -29.53 -35.77 33.12
N THR A 128 -30.84 -36.05 33.03
CA THR A 128 -31.59 -35.91 31.77
C THR A 128 -31.66 -34.46 31.31
N GLN A 129 -31.88 -33.51 32.23
CA GLN A 129 -31.92 -32.09 31.91
C GLN A 129 -30.57 -31.57 31.40
N ALA A 130 -29.48 -31.85 32.12
CA ALA A 130 -28.13 -31.45 31.71
C ALA A 130 -27.73 -32.06 30.36
N LYS A 131 -28.17 -33.30 30.06
CA LYS A 131 -27.96 -33.92 28.74
C LYS A 131 -28.71 -33.19 27.62
N LEU A 132 -29.98 -32.83 27.83
CA LEU A 132 -30.77 -32.09 26.82
C LEU A 132 -30.20 -30.69 26.56
N GLU A 133 -29.78 -29.99 27.62
CA GLU A 133 -29.11 -28.69 27.52
C GLU A 133 -27.74 -28.83 26.82
N ALA A 134 -26.96 -29.87 27.12
CA ALA A 134 -25.70 -30.14 26.42
C ALA A 134 -25.90 -30.48 24.92
N GLU A 135 -26.99 -31.16 24.56
CA GLU A 135 -27.34 -31.44 23.16
C GLU A 135 -27.71 -30.16 22.41
N GLN A 136 -28.50 -29.26 23.02
CA GLN A 136 -28.80 -27.94 22.45
C GLN A 136 -27.56 -27.05 22.30
N ILE A 137 -26.66 -27.03 23.30
CA ILE A 137 -25.42 -26.25 23.22
C ILE A 137 -24.47 -26.81 22.13
N LYS A 138 -24.51 -28.13 21.85
CA LYS A 138 -23.77 -28.72 20.71
C LYS A 138 -24.31 -28.23 19.38
N GLU A 139 -25.63 -28.25 19.15
CA GLU A 139 -26.24 -27.68 17.94
C GLU A 139 -25.87 -26.19 17.77
N MET A 140 -25.89 -25.40 18.86
CA MET A 140 -25.47 -23.99 18.81
C MET A 140 -24.00 -23.81 18.43
N ILE A 141 -23.09 -24.68 18.90
CA ILE A 141 -21.67 -24.65 18.51
C ILE A 141 -21.49 -25.08 17.05
N GLU A 142 -22.18 -26.14 16.61
CA GLU A 142 -22.12 -26.65 15.23
C GLU A 142 -22.64 -25.64 14.20
N LEU A 143 -23.62 -24.82 14.57
CA LEU A 143 -24.11 -23.71 13.73
C LEU A 143 -23.18 -22.49 13.73
N LEU A 144 -22.54 -22.17 14.86
CA LEU A 144 -21.77 -20.93 15.03
C LEU A 144 -20.28 -21.07 14.65
N GLU A 145 -19.70 -22.27 14.73
CA GLU A 145 -18.30 -22.52 14.37
C GLU A 145 -18.00 -22.30 12.88
N PRO A 146 -18.86 -22.71 11.92
CA PRO A 146 -18.73 -22.33 10.52
C PRO A 146 -18.80 -20.82 10.29
N GLN A 147 -19.71 -20.12 10.99
CA GLN A 147 -19.87 -18.66 10.87
C GLN A 147 -18.63 -17.90 11.37
N ALA A 148 -18.07 -18.30 12.52
CA ALA A 148 -16.85 -17.72 13.04
C ALA A 148 -15.67 -17.86 12.05
N GLN A 149 -15.55 -19.05 11.45
CA GLN A 149 -14.55 -19.35 10.44
C GLN A 149 -14.74 -18.52 9.16
N TRP A 150 -15.99 -18.28 8.75
CA TRP A 150 -16.34 -17.45 7.58
C TRP A 150 -16.02 -15.97 7.81
N ILE A 151 -16.39 -15.43 8.98
CA ILE A 151 -16.01 -14.07 9.40
C ILE A 151 -14.49 -13.94 9.48
N LYS A 152 -13.77 -14.97 9.93
CA LYS A 152 -12.29 -14.99 9.95
C LYS A 152 -11.69 -14.92 8.54
N MET A 153 -12.24 -15.66 7.57
CA MET A 153 -11.83 -15.58 6.15
C MET A 153 -12.02 -14.16 5.60
N TYR A 154 -13.19 -13.55 5.82
CA TYR A 154 -13.49 -12.22 5.32
C TYR A 154 -12.77 -11.08 6.08
N THR A 155 -12.39 -11.30 7.34
CA THR A 155 -11.51 -10.38 8.11
C THR A 155 -10.10 -10.39 7.53
N TYR A 156 -9.55 -11.58 7.21
CA TYR A 156 -8.25 -11.73 6.56
C TYR A 156 -8.21 -11.02 5.19
N LEU A 157 -9.23 -11.21 4.34
CA LEU A 157 -9.34 -10.52 3.05
C LEU A 157 -9.36 -8.99 3.20
N ALA A 158 -10.19 -8.47 4.12
CA ALA A 158 -10.27 -7.03 4.38
C ALA A 158 -8.91 -6.47 4.85
N ARG A 159 -8.20 -7.21 5.71
CA ARG A 159 -6.87 -6.82 6.20
C ARG A 159 -5.81 -6.85 5.09
N ASN A 160 -5.82 -7.84 4.21
CA ASN A 160 -4.88 -7.91 3.08
C ASN A 160 -5.09 -6.74 2.10
N ALA A 161 -6.35 -6.45 1.73
CA ALA A 161 -6.68 -5.31 0.87
C ALA A 161 -6.26 -3.97 1.49
N LEU A 162 -6.40 -3.81 2.81
CA LEU A 162 -5.93 -2.64 3.55
C LEU A 162 -4.39 -2.51 3.54
N VAL A 163 -3.65 -3.62 3.64
CA VAL A 163 -2.18 -3.64 3.53
C VAL A 163 -1.71 -3.31 2.11
N ASP A 164 -2.39 -3.80 1.07
CA ASP A 164 -2.11 -3.44 -0.32
C ASP A 164 -2.33 -1.95 -0.57
N ASN A 165 -3.54 -1.45 -0.28
CA ASN A 165 -3.88 -0.03 -0.42
C ASN A 165 -2.91 0.88 0.36
N LYS A 166 -2.49 0.48 1.57
CA LYS A 166 -1.50 1.24 2.36
C LYS A 166 -0.12 1.26 1.70
N SER A 167 0.38 0.12 1.23
CA SER A 167 1.69 0.05 0.56
C SER A 167 1.70 0.95 -0.66
N ARG A 168 0.66 0.81 -1.49
CA ARG A 168 0.41 1.60 -2.69
C ARG A 168 0.25 3.10 -2.42
N LEU A 169 -0.31 3.48 -1.26
CA LEU A 169 -0.35 4.87 -0.81
C LEU A 169 1.02 5.40 -0.41
N ILE A 170 1.87 4.58 0.23
CA ILE A 170 3.26 4.97 0.52
C ILE A 170 4.04 5.17 -0.78
N ASP A 171 3.89 4.28 -1.76
CA ASP A 171 4.54 4.39 -3.07
C ASP A 171 4.12 5.66 -3.81
N LEU A 172 2.82 6.00 -3.81
CA LEU A 172 2.31 7.23 -4.43
C LEU A 172 2.78 8.50 -3.69
N VAL A 173 2.65 8.55 -2.36
CA VAL A 173 3.07 9.71 -1.56
C VAL A 173 4.57 9.96 -1.65
N THR A 174 5.39 8.90 -1.71
CA THR A 174 6.84 9.04 -1.87
C THR A 174 7.23 9.51 -3.26
N HIS A 175 6.54 9.03 -4.31
CA HIS A 175 6.72 9.51 -5.67
C HIS A 175 6.34 10.99 -5.83
N ASN A 176 5.16 11.39 -5.32
CA ASN A 176 4.69 12.78 -5.32
C ASN A 176 5.71 13.70 -4.62
N ARG A 177 6.12 13.37 -3.39
CA ARG A 177 7.09 14.17 -2.61
C ARG A 177 8.47 14.24 -3.24
N LEU A 178 8.90 13.19 -3.95
CA LEU A 178 10.16 13.21 -4.70
C LEU A 178 10.09 14.19 -5.88
N ILE A 179 8.98 14.22 -6.61
CA ILE A 179 8.73 15.20 -7.67
C ILE A 179 8.66 16.61 -7.08
N GLU A 180 7.90 16.82 -6.01
CA GLU A 180 7.80 18.13 -5.33
C GLU A 180 9.16 18.66 -4.87
N ALA A 181 10.00 17.82 -4.24
CA ALA A 181 11.33 18.20 -3.79
C ALA A 181 12.30 18.50 -4.95
N VAL A 182 12.19 17.80 -6.08
CA VAL A 182 12.97 18.07 -7.30
C VAL A 182 12.48 19.35 -7.98
N ASP A 183 11.18 19.60 -8.01
CA ASP A 183 10.59 20.84 -8.53
C ASP A 183 10.96 22.04 -7.64
N GLU A 184 10.97 21.90 -6.32
CA GLU A 184 11.47 22.94 -5.39
C GLU A 184 12.95 23.24 -5.59
N LEU A 185 13.80 22.22 -5.75
CA LEU A 185 15.19 22.40 -6.12
C LEU A 185 15.32 23.13 -7.48
N SER A 186 14.45 22.78 -8.44
CA SER A 186 14.45 23.39 -9.79
C SER A 186 14.11 24.89 -9.79
N ARG A 187 13.33 25.36 -8.81
CA ARG A 187 12.93 26.78 -8.65
C ARG A 187 14.11 27.68 -8.27
N ASN A 188 15.20 27.15 -7.73
CA ASN A 188 16.43 27.91 -7.51
C ASN A 188 17.23 28.02 -8.82
N THR A 189 16.74 28.88 -9.72
CA THR A 189 17.25 29.02 -11.11
C THR A 189 18.73 29.33 -11.20
N GLU A 190 19.29 30.12 -10.28
CA GLU A 190 20.72 30.47 -10.28
C GLU A 190 21.60 29.25 -9.92
N CYS A 191 21.26 28.51 -8.87
CA CYS A 191 21.97 27.29 -8.49
C CYS A 191 21.82 26.20 -9.55
N MET A 192 20.64 26.08 -10.17
CA MET A 192 20.37 25.09 -11.21
C MET A 192 21.07 25.40 -12.53
N ALA A 193 21.23 26.68 -12.89
CA ALA A 193 22.05 27.08 -14.04
C ALA A 193 23.53 26.69 -13.82
N LYS A 194 24.10 27.06 -12.68
CA LYS A 194 25.48 26.71 -12.27
C LYS A 194 25.70 25.20 -12.24
N LEU A 195 24.72 24.43 -11.75
CA LEU A 195 24.76 22.97 -11.79
C LEU A 195 24.73 22.45 -13.22
N GLY A 196 23.83 22.95 -14.08
CA GLY A 196 23.70 22.52 -15.47
C GLY A 196 24.99 22.73 -16.30
N GLU A 197 25.68 23.85 -16.11
CA GLU A 197 26.98 24.12 -16.74
C GLU A 197 28.03 23.07 -16.34
N VAL A 198 28.19 22.78 -15.05
CA VAL A 198 29.19 21.82 -14.55
C VAL A 198 28.82 20.37 -14.92
N VAL A 199 27.53 20.02 -14.88
CA VAL A 199 27.04 18.69 -15.27
C VAL A 199 27.30 18.40 -16.74
N LYS A 200 27.21 19.40 -17.63
CA LYS A 200 27.57 19.24 -19.05
C LYS A 200 29.02 18.79 -19.21
N TYR A 201 29.99 19.46 -18.57
CA TYR A 201 31.40 19.07 -18.64
C TYR A 201 31.65 17.69 -18.02
N LEU A 202 30.93 17.32 -16.95
CA LEU A 202 30.98 15.97 -16.38
C LEU A 202 30.49 14.92 -17.39
N PHE A 203 29.42 15.20 -18.12
CA PHE A 203 28.84 14.31 -19.12
C PHE A 203 29.76 14.12 -20.33
N GLU A 204 30.33 15.21 -20.87
CA GLU A 204 31.32 15.18 -21.95
C GLU A 204 32.59 14.41 -21.55
N ARG A 205 33.02 14.54 -20.28
CA ARG A 205 34.14 13.75 -19.74
C ARG A 205 33.79 12.26 -19.63
N ILE A 206 32.64 11.90 -19.03
CA ILE A 206 32.20 10.50 -18.92
C ILE A 206 32.05 9.84 -20.29
N GLU A 207 31.53 10.56 -21.29
CA GLU A 207 31.46 10.09 -22.67
C GLU A 207 32.86 9.83 -23.25
N THR A 208 33.78 10.79 -23.08
CA THR A 208 35.16 10.69 -23.55
C THR A 208 35.91 9.54 -22.87
N ASP A 209 35.81 9.43 -21.55
CA ASP A 209 36.43 8.38 -20.73
C ASP A 209 35.89 6.99 -21.14
N THR A 210 34.58 6.88 -21.42
CA THR A 210 33.96 5.62 -21.86
C THR A 210 34.31 5.25 -23.31
N CYS A 211 34.50 6.22 -24.20
CA CYS A 211 35.04 5.96 -25.54
C CYS A 211 36.53 5.61 -25.54
N ASN A 212 37.25 5.96 -24.46
CA ASN A 212 38.66 5.59 -24.24
C ASN A 212 38.82 4.33 -23.37
N ASP A 213 37.73 3.77 -22.83
CA ASP A 213 37.71 2.56 -22.01
C ASP A 213 38.02 1.34 -22.87
N HIS A 214 39.30 1.01 -23.00
CA HIS A 214 39.79 -0.07 -23.85
C HIS A 214 39.15 -1.43 -23.54
N ALA A 215 38.77 -1.67 -22.28
CA ALA A 215 38.12 -2.92 -21.88
C ALA A 215 36.66 -2.96 -22.36
N TYR A 216 35.92 -1.86 -22.19
CA TYR A 216 34.54 -1.76 -22.70
C TYR A 216 34.50 -1.76 -24.23
N MET A 217 35.31 -0.93 -24.89
CA MET A 217 35.29 -0.78 -26.35
C MET A 217 35.71 -2.07 -27.08
N ALA A 218 36.58 -2.89 -26.48
CA ALA A 218 36.89 -4.23 -26.99
C ALA A 218 35.67 -5.17 -27.02
N THR A 219 34.67 -4.99 -26.15
CA THR A 219 33.40 -5.77 -26.20
C THR A 219 32.53 -5.41 -27.39
N LEU A 220 32.73 -4.21 -27.97
CA LEU A 220 32.12 -3.74 -29.22
C LEU A 220 33.01 -4.04 -30.45
N GLY A 221 34.08 -4.84 -30.29
CA GLY A 221 35.04 -5.15 -31.36
C GLY A 221 35.96 -3.99 -31.76
N ILE A 222 36.00 -2.89 -30.99
CA ILE A 222 36.70 -1.66 -31.35
C ILE A 222 38.06 -1.60 -30.66
N ASP A 223 39.12 -1.54 -31.47
CA ASP A 223 40.48 -1.24 -31.02
C ASP A 223 40.59 0.25 -30.63
N ALA A 224 40.35 0.51 -29.35
CA ALA A 224 40.33 1.85 -28.77
C ALA A 224 41.72 2.54 -28.70
N TRP A 225 42.78 1.97 -29.27
CA TRP A 225 44.11 2.59 -29.38
C TRP A 225 44.24 3.57 -30.55
N LYS A 226 43.39 3.47 -31.59
CA LYS A 226 43.62 4.10 -32.91
C LYS A 226 43.04 5.51 -33.09
N GLN A 227 42.04 5.88 -32.30
CA GLN A 227 41.42 7.21 -32.20
C GLN A 227 41.19 7.54 -30.71
N LYS A 228 40.58 8.69 -30.38
CA LYS A 228 40.26 9.08 -28.99
C LYS A 228 38.90 9.76 -28.87
N GLY A 229 38.21 9.53 -27.76
CA GLY A 229 36.92 10.15 -27.45
C GLY A 229 35.81 9.77 -28.43
N ALA A 230 34.78 10.61 -28.51
CA ALA A 230 33.55 10.35 -29.27
C ALA A 230 33.73 10.15 -30.79
N ALA A 231 34.93 10.39 -31.35
CA ALA A 231 35.24 10.16 -32.76
C ALA A 231 34.95 8.72 -33.24
N TYR A 232 35.05 7.72 -32.34
CA TYR A 232 34.70 6.34 -32.66
C TYR A 232 33.25 6.19 -33.19
N LYS A 233 32.31 7.03 -32.74
CA LYS A 233 30.90 6.98 -33.17
C LYS A 233 30.72 7.24 -34.68
N ALA A 234 31.72 7.82 -35.36
CA ALA A 234 31.72 8.02 -36.81
C ALA A 234 32.16 6.78 -37.63
N VAL A 235 32.73 5.75 -36.97
CA VAL A 235 33.18 4.49 -37.61
C VAL A 235 32.46 3.25 -37.08
N MET A 236 31.54 3.42 -36.14
CA MET A 236 30.71 2.35 -35.56
C MET A 236 29.46 2.09 -36.40
N ASN A 237 28.91 0.88 -36.33
CA ASN A 237 27.57 0.60 -36.86
C ASN A 237 26.48 1.16 -35.93
N TYR A 238 25.22 1.11 -36.37
CA TYR A 238 24.09 1.66 -35.62
C TYR A 238 23.84 0.98 -34.27
N GLU A 239 24.01 -0.34 -34.19
CA GLU A 239 23.71 -1.15 -33.00
C GLU A 239 24.78 -0.93 -31.92
N ASP A 240 26.06 -0.97 -32.29
CA ASP A 240 27.18 -0.66 -31.39
C ASP A 240 27.10 0.80 -30.90
N THR A 241 26.72 1.73 -31.78
CA THR A 241 26.53 3.15 -31.41
C THR A 241 25.39 3.30 -30.41
N ALA A 242 24.28 2.57 -30.59
CA ALA A 242 23.18 2.55 -29.64
C ALA A 242 23.58 1.91 -28.30
N GLN A 243 24.40 0.84 -28.31
CA GLN A 243 24.92 0.20 -27.10
C GLN A 243 25.88 1.10 -26.32
N LEU A 244 26.85 1.72 -26.99
CA LEU A 244 27.76 2.71 -26.39
C LEU A 244 26.99 3.91 -25.83
N ASN A 245 26.02 4.45 -26.56
CA ASN A 245 25.19 5.55 -26.06
C ASN A 245 24.39 5.15 -24.80
N ARG A 246 23.84 3.93 -24.73
CA ARG A 246 23.15 3.42 -23.53
C ARG A 246 24.09 3.29 -22.33
N GLU A 247 25.33 2.83 -22.53
CA GLU A 247 26.34 2.73 -21.46
C GLU A 247 26.81 4.12 -20.99
N VAL A 248 27.06 5.04 -21.92
CA VAL A 248 27.40 6.43 -21.60
C VAL A 248 26.29 7.09 -20.79
N SER A 249 25.02 6.98 -21.21
CA SER A 249 23.88 7.48 -20.43
C SER A 249 23.76 6.79 -19.07
N ARG A 250 24.01 5.47 -18.97
CA ARG A 250 24.00 4.75 -17.69
C ARG A 250 25.06 5.31 -16.74
N ARG A 251 26.31 5.44 -17.19
CA ARG A 251 27.43 6.01 -16.40
C ARG A 251 27.16 7.47 -16.01
N GLN A 252 26.61 8.27 -16.91
CA GLN A 252 26.23 9.67 -16.66
C GLN A 252 25.14 9.78 -15.57
N MET A 253 24.08 8.98 -15.64
CA MET A 253 23.01 8.99 -14.64
C MET A 253 23.47 8.43 -13.29
N SER A 254 24.27 7.36 -13.26
CA SER A 254 24.86 6.83 -12.02
C SER A 254 25.75 7.87 -11.33
N ALA A 255 26.64 8.55 -12.08
CA ALA A 255 27.53 9.56 -11.50
C ALA A 255 26.79 10.75 -10.85
N LEU A 256 25.63 11.14 -11.39
CA LEU A 256 24.74 12.11 -10.72
C LEU A 256 24.02 11.51 -9.52
N GLY A 257 23.48 10.29 -9.64
CA GLY A 257 22.81 9.59 -8.56
C GLY A 257 23.70 9.45 -7.32
N ASP A 258 24.93 8.97 -7.51
CA ASP A 258 25.94 8.84 -6.44
C ASP A 258 26.30 10.20 -5.83
N LEU A 259 26.43 11.25 -6.66
CA LEU A 259 26.70 12.60 -6.20
C LEU A 259 25.56 13.15 -5.33
N PHE A 260 24.30 13.01 -5.75
CA PHE A 260 23.13 13.43 -4.96
C PHE A 260 23.00 12.61 -3.66
N LEU A 261 23.09 11.28 -3.74
CA LEU A 261 23.03 10.40 -2.58
C LEU A 261 24.15 10.68 -1.56
N SER A 262 25.36 11.05 -2.01
CA SER A 262 26.47 11.45 -1.13
C SER A 262 26.21 12.72 -0.30
N ARG A 263 25.15 13.48 -0.61
CA ARG A 263 24.78 14.73 0.07
C ARG A 263 23.48 14.64 0.86
N ILE A 264 22.71 13.56 0.68
CA ILE A 264 21.46 13.33 1.42
C ILE A 264 21.80 12.67 2.76
N PRO A 265 21.35 13.20 3.92
CA PRO A 265 21.59 12.58 5.22
C PRO A 265 20.79 11.26 5.32
N VAL A 266 21.50 10.16 5.61
CA VAL A 266 20.92 8.80 5.57
C VAL A 266 20.13 8.46 6.83
N ASP A 267 18.92 9.01 6.94
CA ASP A 267 17.95 8.60 7.96
C ASP A 267 17.22 7.32 7.53
N HIS A 268 17.34 6.27 8.34
CA HIS A 268 16.76 4.94 8.07
C HIS A 268 15.30 4.80 8.57
N LYS A 269 14.68 5.87 9.06
CA LYS A 269 13.28 5.87 9.51
C LYS A 269 12.33 5.55 8.36
N ARG A 270 11.57 4.47 8.50
CA ARG A 270 10.43 4.17 7.61
C ARG A 270 9.43 5.32 7.63
N ILE A 271 8.99 5.73 6.45
CA ILE A 271 8.00 6.80 6.29
C ILE A 271 6.68 6.37 6.93
N LYS A 272 6.22 7.19 7.89
CA LYS A 272 4.91 7.03 8.55
C LYS A 272 3.93 8.03 7.94
N LEU A 273 2.77 7.54 7.52
CA LEU A 273 1.64 8.37 7.09
C LEU A 273 0.59 8.37 8.21
N PRO A 274 0.31 9.51 8.86
CA PRO A 274 -0.74 9.61 9.87
C PRO A 274 -2.09 9.12 9.35
N GLY A 275 -2.90 8.52 10.22
CA GLY A 275 -4.20 7.94 9.87
C GLY A 275 -4.14 6.58 9.15
N THR A 276 -2.98 6.15 8.64
CA THR A 276 -2.83 4.85 7.94
C THR A 276 -2.49 3.68 8.87
N GLU A 277 -2.62 3.84 10.18
CA GLU A 277 -2.13 2.85 11.15
C GLU A 277 -3.06 1.62 11.18
N ILE A 278 -2.49 0.44 10.89
CA ILE A 278 -3.23 -0.82 10.82
C ILE A 278 -3.00 -1.57 12.15
N PRO A 279 -4.04 -1.84 12.96
CA PRO A 279 -3.91 -2.57 14.21
C PRO A 279 -3.23 -3.93 14.06
N GLU A 280 -2.51 -4.35 15.10
CA GLU A 280 -1.96 -5.70 15.23
C GLU A 280 -3.08 -6.76 15.17
N ARG A 281 -2.73 -7.98 14.74
CA ARG A 281 -3.70 -9.08 14.63
C ARG A 281 -4.11 -9.56 16.01
N LEU A 282 -5.39 -9.92 16.18
CA LEU A 282 -5.85 -10.66 17.35
C LEU A 282 -5.44 -12.14 17.27
N PRO A 283 -5.34 -12.87 18.40
CA PRO A 283 -5.13 -14.32 18.40
C PRO A 283 -6.19 -15.09 17.58
N PHE A 284 -7.41 -14.55 17.50
CA PHE A 284 -8.48 -15.11 16.66
C PHE A 284 -8.26 -14.91 15.17
N GLU A 285 -7.49 -13.90 14.73
CA GLU A 285 -7.14 -13.68 13.32
C GLU A 285 -6.03 -14.61 12.84
N ASP A 286 -5.11 -15.00 13.73
CA ASP A 286 -3.91 -15.75 13.34
C ASP A 286 -4.18 -17.21 12.95
N TYR A 287 -3.28 -17.74 12.11
CA TYR A 287 -3.43 -19.04 11.46
C TYR A 287 -2.19 -19.89 11.67
N LYS A 288 -2.36 -21.10 12.23
CA LYS A 288 -1.25 -21.97 12.64
C LYS A 288 -0.37 -22.44 11.48
N ASP A 289 -0.97 -22.63 10.31
CA ASP A 289 -0.32 -23.27 9.14
C ASP A 289 0.20 -22.26 8.10
N GLY A 290 0.63 -21.07 8.53
CA GLY A 290 1.13 -20.01 7.63
C GLY A 290 0.04 -19.19 6.91
N GLY A 291 -1.23 -19.63 6.96
CA GLY A 291 -2.41 -18.83 6.64
C GLY A 291 -2.94 -18.91 5.21
N TYR A 292 -3.99 -18.12 4.96
CA TYR A 292 -4.83 -18.10 3.76
C TYR A 292 -4.17 -17.57 2.46
N TYR A 293 -2.85 -17.70 2.31
CA TYR A 293 -2.09 -17.16 1.19
C TYR A 293 -2.22 -17.95 -0.12
N SER A 294 -2.83 -19.14 -0.11
CA SER A 294 -2.99 -19.95 -1.32
C SER A 294 -4.24 -19.54 -2.12
N PRO A 295 -4.07 -19.01 -3.36
CA PRO A 295 -5.20 -18.53 -4.17
C PRO A 295 -6.09 -19.67 -4.71
N ILE A 296 -5.67 -20.93 -4.58
CA ILE A 296 -6.45 -22.12 -4.96
C ILE A 296 -7.17 -22.69 -3.73
N ARG A 297 -6.49 -22.77 -2.58
CA ARG A 297 -7.06 -23.34 -1.36
C ARG A 297 -8.12 -22.42 -0.75
N PHE A 298 -7.87 -21.11 -0.67
CA PHE A 298 -8.77 -20.17 0.00
C PHE A 298 -10.19 -20.11 -0.60
N PRO A 299 -10.38 -19.92 -1.93
CA PRO A 299 -11.74 -19.89 -2.50
C PRO A 299 -12.46 -21.24 -2.40
N ARG A 300 -11.70 -22.35 -2.40
CA ARG A 300 -12.25 -23.70 -2.24
C ARG A 300 -12.72 -23.94 -0.81
N GLU A 301 -11.90 -23.60 0.19
CA GLU A 301 -12.28 -23.66 1.61
C GLU A 301 -13.45 -22.74 1.93
N LEU A 302 -13.53 -21.55 1.32
CA LEU A 302 -14.66 -20.64 1.50
C LEU A 302 -15.96 -21.23 0.95
N LYS A 303 -15.93 -21.79 -0.26
CA LYS A 303 -17.08 -22.46 -0.86
C LYS A 303 -17.50 -23.73 -0.09
N GLU A 304 -16.53 -24.55 0.32
CA GLU A 304 -16.75 -25.72 1.20
C GLU A 304 -17.31 -25.34 2.58
N LEU A 305 -17.21 -24.08 2.99
CA LEU A 305 -17.71 -23.56 4.27
C LEU A 305 -19.11 -22.97 4.10
N GLU A 306 -19.32 -22.18 3.04
CA GLU A 306 -20.63 -21.65 2.66
C GLU A 306 -21.63 -22.77 2.34
N GLU A 307 -21.18 -23.87 1.73
CA GLU A 307 -21.99 -25.09 1.52
C GLU A 307 -22.38 -25.82 2.82
N LYS A 308 -21.72 -25.53 3.94
CA LYS A 308 -22.07 -26.07 5.28
C LYS A 308 -22.90 -25.09 6.11
N MET A 309 -22.94 -23.82 5.72
CA MET A 309 -23.66 -22.77 6.43
C MET A 309 -25.12 -22.71 5.96
N GLY A 310 -26.05 -23.11 6.84
CA GLY A 310 -27.49 -23.00 6.58
C GLY A 310 -28.00 -21.56 6.37
N PHE A 311 -27.17 -20.56 6.71
CA PHE A 311 -27.35 -19.15 6.38
C PHE A 311 -25.98 -18.52 6.12
N VAL A 312 -25.84 -17.81 5.00
CA VAL A 312 -24.64 -17.04 4.64
C VAL A 312 -25.03 -15.55 4.66
N PRO A 313 -24.47 -14.73 5.58
CA PRO A 313 -24.75 -13.29 5.62
C PRO A 313 -24.27 -12.58 4.35
N SER A 314 -24.92 -11.48 3.97
CA SER A 314 -24.39 -10.64 2.89
C SER A 314 -23.11 -9.90 3.35
N LEU A 315 -22.29 -9.46 2.38
CA LEU A 315 -21.09 -8.68 2.71
C LEU A 315 -21.44 -7.28 3.26
N ASP A 316 -22.62 -6.75 2.92
CA ASP A 316 -23.13 -5.49 3.44
C ASP A 316 -23.64 -5.66 4.89
N GLU A 317 -24.29 -6.78 5.23
CA GLU A 317 -24.59 -7.18 6.62
C GLU A 317 -23.32 -7.42 7.44
N LEU A 318 -22.24 -7.91 6.82
CA LEU A 318 -20.96 -8.06 7.49
C LEU A 318 -20.28 -6.71 7.75
N ASP A 319 -20.38 -5.76 6.81
CA ASP A 319 -19.70 -4.45 6.84
C ASP A 319 -20.51 -3.34 7.53
N SER A 320 -21.80 -3.54 7.79
CA SER A 320 -22.64 -2.64 8.60
C SER A 320 -22.16 -2.55 10.05
N ASP A 321 -22.35 -1.40 10.70
CA ASP A 321 -22.20 -1.30 12.17
C ASP A 321 -23.42 -1.85 12.93
N ASP A 322 -24.50 -2.21 12.22
CA ASP A 322 -25.73 -2.78 12.77
C ASP A 322 -25.49 -4.23 13.23
N THR A 323 -25.00 -4.40 14.45
CA THR A 323 -25.24 -5.62 15.23
C THR A 323 -26.73 -5.70 15.54
N ALA A 324 -27.45 -6.59 14.85
CA ALA A 324 -28.88 -6.78 15.06
C ALA A 324 -29.19 -7.12 16.54
N ALA A 325 -30.26 -6.51 17.06
CA ALA A 325 -30.70 -6.59 18.46
C ALA A 325 -31.87 -7.58 18.64
#